data_AF-A0A7J9YS35-F1
#
_entry.id   AF-A0A7J9YS35-F1
#
_cell.length_a   1.000
_cell.length_b   1.000
_cell.length_c   1.000
_cell.angle_alpha   90.00
_cell.angle_beta   90.00
_cell.angle_gamma   90.00
#
_symmetry.space_group_name_H-M   'P 1'
#
loop_
_entity.id
_entity.type
_entity.pdbx_description
1 polymer ?
#
loop_
_entity_poly.entity_id
_entity_poly.type
_entity_poly.pdbx_seq_one_letter_code
_entity_poly.pdbx_strand_id
1 'polypeptide(L)' 'MATFLITHRHDLSLCRVAFAAWRGFESPLRSHRTLSSCIEGDHSIWWRVEASDRDAALALLPEWIAARSEVSPVQEVEIP' A
#
# COMPACT_ATOMS: atom_id res chain seq x y z
N MET A 1 10.40 -6.71 14.28
CA MET A 1 9.54 -6.18 13.21
C MET A 1 9.96 -4.74 12.95
N ALA A 2 9.92 -4.32 11.69
CA ALA A 2 10.25 -2.97 11.28
C ALA A 2 9.02 -2.30 10.65
N THR A 3 8.99 -0.97 10.67
CA THR A 3 7.93 -0.19 10.02
C THR A 3 8.29 0.06 8.57
N PHE A 4 7.34 -0.21 7.68
CA PHE A 4 7.48 0.01 6.25
C PHE A 4 6.39 0.95 5.75
N LEU A 5 6.77 1.83 4.83
CA LEU A 5 5.84 2.56 3.98
C LEU A 5 5.75 1.82 2.64
N ILE A 6 4.56 1.34 2.33
CA ILE A 6 4.22 0.79 1.03
C ILE A 6 3.63 1.92 0.20
N THR A 7 4.19 2.17 -0.98
CA THR A 7 3.67 3.13 -1.96
C THR A 7 3.18 2.35 -3.16
N HIS A 8 1.89 2.43 -3.46
CA HIS A 8 1.33 1.93 -4.71
C HIS A 8 0.95 3.09 -5.61
N ARG A 9 1.33 3.00 -6.88
CA ARG A 9 0.94 3.96 -7.91
C ARG A 9 0.28 3.22 -9.07
N HIS A 10 -0.76 3.83 -9.64
CA HIS A 10 -1.43 3.32 -10.83
C HIS A 10 -1.91 4.47 -11.72
N ASP A 11 -2.25 4.18 -12.97
CA ASP A 11 -2.92 5.16 -13.83
C ASP A 11 -4.41 5.31 -13.47
N LEU A 12 -5.00 6.47 -13.81
CA LEU A 12 -6.43 6.74 -13.61
C LEU A 12 -7.34 5.61 -14.13
N SER A 13 -7.00 5.05 -15.30
CA SER A 13 -7.76 3.96 -15.93
C SER A 13 -7.73 2.66 -15.12
N LEU A 14 -6.74 2.50 -14.25
CA LEU A 14 -6.51 1.31 -13.43
C LEU A 14 -7.06 1.43 -12.01
N CYS A 15 -7.60 2.58 -11.61
CA CYS A 15 -8.21 2.78 -10.29
C CYS A 15 -9.17 1.63 -9.93
N ARG A 16 -10.12 1.33 -10.82
CA ARG A 16 -11.11 0.25 -10.57
C ARG A 16 -10.45 -1.12 -10.45
N VAL A 17 -9.37 -1.36 -11.19
CA VAL A 17 -8.61 -2.63 -11.15
C VAL A 17 -7.88 -2.75 -9.80
N ALA A 18 -7.22 -1.67 -9.36
CA ALA A 18 -6.54 -1.63 -8.06
C ALA A 18 -7.50 -1.94 -6.91
N PHE A 19 -8.70 -1.36 -6.89
CA PHE A 19 -9.71 -1.68 -5.88
C PHE A 19 -10.31 -3.09 -6.06
N ALA A 20 -10.51 -3.55 -7.30
CA ALA A 20 -11.05 -4.88 -7.57
C ALA A 20 -10.09 -6.01 -7.16
N ALA A 21 -8.78 -5.78 -7.20
CA ALA A 21 -7.76 -6.76 -6.78
C ALA A 21 -7.92 -7.22 -5.32
N TRP A 22 -8.56 -6.42 -4.47
CA TRP A 22 -8.87 -6.79 -3.08
C TRP A 22 -10.04 -7.78 -2.93
N ARG A 23 -10.73 -8.13 -4.01
CA ARG A 23 -11.87 -9.06 -3.95
C ARG A 23 -11.37 -10.48 -3.69
N GLY A 24 -11.80 -11.06 -2.58
CA GLY A 24 -11.41 -12.42 -2.18
C GLY A 24 -10.00 -12.54 -1.61
N PHE A 25 -9.28 -11.42 -1.48
CA PHE A 25 -7.97 -11.39 -0.83
C PHE A 25 -8.13 -11.07 0.65
N GLU A 26 -7.66 -11.96 1.51
CA GLU A 26 -7.66 -11.77 2.95
C GLU A 26 -6.40 -11.00 3.37
N SER A 27 -6.60 -9.83 3.96
CA SER A 27 -5.50 -9.02 4.48
C SER A 27 -6.01 -8.05 5.54
N PRO A 28 -5.20 -7.77 6.59
CA PRO A 28 -5.54 -6.77 7.60
C PRO A 28 -5.64 -5.35 7.01
N LEU A 29 -5.10 -5.11 5.81
CA LEU A 29 -5.19 -3.82 5.12
C LEU A 29 -6.54 -3.64 4.41
N ARG A 30 -7.27 -4.73 4.18
CA ARG A 30 -8.60 -4.69 3.56
C ARG A 30 -9.61 -4.11 4.55
N SER A 31 -10.46 -3.21 4.07
CA SER A 31 -11.46 -2.50 4.89
C SER A 31 -10.86 -1.61 6.01
N HIS A 32 -9.54 -1.38 6.00
CA HIS A 32 -8.88 -0.40 6.85
C HIS A 32 -8.78 0.96 6.14
N ARG A 33 -8.85 2.06 6.89
CA ARG A 33 -8.59 3.41 6.36
C ARG A 33 -7.11 3.57 6.02
N THR A 34 -6.82 4.24 4.92
CA THR A 34 -5.45 4.51 4.48
C THR A 34 -5.38 5.84 3.72
N LEU A 35 -4.19 6.31 3.40
CA LEU A 35 -3.98 7.56 2.67
C LEU A 35 -3.98 7.32 1.15
N SER A 36 -4.58 8.23 0.40
CA SER A 36 -4.55 8.20 -1.07
C SER A 36 -4.62 9.59 -1.68
N SER A 37 -3.94 9.77 -2.81
CA SER A 37 -4.03 10.94 -3.69
C SER A 37 -4.88 10.68 -4.94
N CYS A 38 -5.60 9.56 -5.02
CA CYS A 38 -6.39 9.21 -6.21
C CYS A 38 -7.44 10.26 -6.58
N ILE A 39 -8.07 10.90 -5.60
CA ILE A 39 -9.06 11.96 -5.85
C ILE A 39 -8.41 13.26 -6.33
N GLU A 40 -7.14 13.48 -5.98
CA GLU A 40 -6.35 14.66 -6.35
C GLU A 40 -5.54 14.44 -7.66
N GLY A 41 -5.66 13.26 -8.30
CA GLY A 41 -5.11 12.96 -9.62
C GLY A 41 -3.70 12.35 -9.66
N ASP A 42 -3.01 12.23 -8.53
CA ASP A 42 -1.66 11.62 -8.46
C ASP A 42 -1.70 10.09 -8.24
N HIS A 43 -2.91 9.51 -8.16
CA HIS A 43 -3.19 8.07 -8.20
C HIS A 43 -2.26 7.18 -7.38
N SER A 44 -1.94 7.65 -6.18
CA SER A 44 -1.12 6.93 -5.23
C SER A 44 -1.95 6.51 -4.02
N ILE A 45 -1.55 5.39 -3.42
CA ILE A 45 -2.08 4.86 -2.16
C ILE A 45 -0.90 4.47 -1.31
N TRP A 46 -0.95 4.84 -0.03
CA TRP A 46 0.11 4.54 0.91
C TRP A 46 -0.42 3.72 2.07
N TRP A 47 0.39 2.78 2.55
CA TRP A 47 0.15 2.06 3.80
C TRP A 47 1.39 2.11 4.66
N ARG A 48 1.20 2.41 5.95
CA ARG A 48 2.22 2.18 6.97
C ARG A 48 1.93 0.86 7.65
N VAL A 49 2.88 -0.07 7.61
CA VAL A 49 2.71 -1.43 8.15
C VAL A 49 3.91 -1.84 8.98
N GLU A 50 3.70 -2.76 9.92
CA GLU A 50 4.80 -3.46 10.58
C GLU A 50 4.95 -4.86 9.96
N ALA A 51 6.18 -5.25 9.62
CA ALA A 51 6.48 -6.56 9.04
C ALA A 51 7.86 -7.06 9.48
N SER A 52 8.17 -8.33 9.22
CA SER A 52 9.51 -8.88 9.46
C SER A 52 10.55 -8.31 8.49
N ASP A 53 10.12 -8.09 7.24
CA ASP A 53 10.95 -7.69 6.10
C ASP A 53 10.06 -7.10 4.98
N ARG A 54 10.69 -6.75 3.85
CA ARG A 54 10.00 -6.14 2.69
C ARG A 54 9.01 -7.09 2.02
N ASP A 55 9.33 -8.38 1.93
CA ASP A 55 8.49 -9.37 1.24
C ASP A 55 7.25 -9.66 2.08
N ALA A 56 7.41 -9.76 3.40
CA ALA A 56 6.29 -9.87 4.34
C ALA A 56 5.37 -8.64 4.28
N ALA A 57 5.91 -7.43 4.07
CA ALA A 57 5.10 -6.23 3.87
C ALA A 57 4.32 -6.28 2.55
N LEU A 58 4.96 -6.69 1.43
CA LEU A 58 4.29 -6.87 0.14
C LEU A 58 3.22 -7.96 0.16
N ALA A 59 3.43 -9.02 0.95
CA ALA A 59 2.47 -10.12 1.11
C ALA A 59 1.14 -9.68 1.76
N LEU A 60 1.08 -8.49 2.36
CA LEU A 60 -0.17 -7.89 2.85
C LEU A 60 -1.04 -7.32 1.72
N LEU A 61 -0.55 -7.26 0.49
CA LEU A 61 -1.26 -6.75 -0.67
C LEU A 61 -1.65 -7.87 -1.64
N PRO A 62 -2.76 -7.73 -2.37
CA PRO A 62 -3.04 -8.57 -3.52
C PRO A 62 -1.89 -8.53 -4.52
N GLU A 63 -1.60 -9.66 -5.19
CA GLU A 63 -0.46 -9.81 -6.11
C GLU A 63 -0.37 -8.68 -7.16
N TRP A 64 -1.50 -8.30 -7.76
CA TRP A 64 -1.53 -7.25 -8.78
C TRP A 64 -1.05 -5.88 -8.24
N ILE A 65 -1.39 -5.59 -6.98
CA ILE A 65 -0.97 -4.37 -6.28
C ILE A 65 0.48 -4.50 -5.84
N ALA A 66 0.84 -5.61 -5.19
CA ALA A 66 2.19 -5.88 -4.70
C ALA A 66 3.26 -5.76 -5.81
N ALA A 67 2.98 -6.32 -6.99
CA ALA A 67 3.86 -6.24 -8.16
C ALA A 67 4.04 -4.81 -8.71
N ARG A 68 3.25 -3.84 -8.22
CA ARG A 68 3.24 -2.42 -8.62
C ARG A 68 3.40 -1.52 -7.39
N SER A 69 4.05 -2.03 -6.36
CA SER A 69 4.29 -1.31 -5.12
C SER A 69 5.77 -1.24 -4.80
N GLU A 70 6.16 -0.10 -4.28
CA GLU A 70 7.46 0.11 -3.66
C GLU A 70 7.32 -0.02 -2.15
N VAL A 71 8.32 -0.61 -1.50
CA VAL A 71 8.37 -0.74 -0.04
C VAL A 71 9.64 -0.10 0.47
N SER A 72 9.50 0.84 1.39
CA SER A 72 10.61 1.56 2.02
C SER A 72 10.56 1.37 3.53
N PRO A 73 11.65 0.94 4.19
CA PRO A 73 11.72 0.97 5.64
C PRO A 73 11.68 2.44 6.10
N VAL A 74 10.88 2.71 7.12
CA VAL A 74 10.69 4.07 7.66
C VAL A 74 10.70 4.03 9.18
N GLN A 75 10.93 5.18 9.79
CA GLN A 75 10.81 5.39 11.23
C GLN A 75 10.07 6.70 11.50
N GLU A 76 9.31 6.75 12.58
CA GLU A 76 8.75 8.02 13.05
C GLU A 76 9.87 8.90 13.62
N VAL A 77 9.83 10.20 13.31
CA VAL A 77 10.78 11.19 13.82
C VAL A 77 10.00 12.40 14.32
N GLU A 78 10.50 13.04 15.37
CA GLU A 78 9.99 14.32 15.86
C GLU A 78 10.72 15.46 15.14
N ILE A 79 9.96 16.42 14.59
CA ILE A 79 10.53 17.59 13.90
C ILE A 79 10.63 18.75 14.92
N PRO A 80 11.78 19.45 15.01
CA PRO A 80 11.96 20.62 15.88
C PRO A 80 11.06 21.81 15.54
#